data_AF-A0A094FSH5-F1
#
_entry.id   AF-A0A094FSH5-F1
#
_cell.length_a   1.000
_cell.length_b   1.000
_cell.length_c   1.000
_cell.angle_alpha   90.00
_cell.angle_beta   90.00
_cell.angle_gamma   90.00
#
_symmetry.space_group_name_H-M   'P 1'
#
loop_
_entity.id
_entity.type
_entity.pdbx_description
1 polymer ?
#
loop_
_entity_poly.entity_id
_entity_poly.type
_entity_poly.pdbx_seq_one_letter_code
_entity_poly.pdbx_strand_id
1 'polypeptide(L)'
;MNAPDEVVKKAARFQEQILARLRNDLKNNRLAIITGAGVTLNVTADTSRNPLSRITWTDLMRNGLDHLVSEGYVDTSNRRTKRAYDALEDPEFDGLLDAANIVTSQMKQHGQFRTWLESVFGSLSQEIRHPALINVLKELHERGATLLTTNYDDVLEKHCGLQRIGRSNQDDVSRFQRGDLKGVFHLHGSYLDAHEVVLDTTDYYEVKHSGVVQHMLKTFLQDKTILFVGCGSGLEDPNFDALLRWASKRHKNLPRQHYLLIRDDDSVNYQPLLRVKYGPRYEDLVLYLKRLLDDHTEVQSQARPPYLNAPIRDLSAYMFFAKEQRDSVSDENPGITFGQVGKVLGYRWKALNEKQRAPYEAKAALDKKRYKDEKAIYNVSANKPVSVYKHTARSTNKNIAQADPEEEESSET
;
A
#
# COMPACT_ATOMS: atom_id res chain seq x y z
N MET A 1 33.44 13.52 14.16
CA MET A 1 32.87 13.08 12.88
C MET A 1 31.47 12.52 13.14
N ASN A 2 30.40 13.28 12.85
CA ASN A 2 28.99 12.99 13.22
C ASN A 2 28.03 12.90 12.01
N ALA A 3 28.56 12.75 10.78
CA ALA A 3 27.78 12.85 9.55
C ALA A 3 26.64 11.81 9.38
N PRO A 4 26.77 10.53 9.79
CA PRO A 4 25.70 9.53 9.60
C PRO A 4 24.44 9.81 10.44
N ASP A 5 24.62 10.23 11.70
CA ASP A 5 23.52 10.50 12.64
C ASP A 5 22.68 11.72 12.23
N GLU A 6 23.31 12.72 11.63
CA GLU A 6 22.62 13.93 11.18
C GLU A 6 21.76 13.67 9.94
N VAL A 7 22.24 12.84 9.01
CA VAL A 7 21.50 12.41 7.81
C VAL A 7 20.27 11.59 8.20
N VAL A 8 20.41 10.63 9.11
CA VAL A 8 19.28 9.82 9.60
C VAL A 8 18.24 10.68 10.32
N LYS A 9 18.68 11.60 11.19
CA LYS A 9 17.77 12.55 11.87
C LYS A 9 17.05 13.48 10.89
N LYS A 10 17.72 13.95 9.84
CA LYS A 10 17.12 14.78 8.80
C LYS A 10 16.07 14.01 7.98
N ALA A 11 16.36 12.76 7.61
CA ALA A 11 15.42 11.90 6.91
C ALA A 11 14.16 11.61 7.76
N ALA A 12 14.33 11.30 9.05
CA ALA A 12 13.22 11.07 9.96
C ALA A 12 12.34 12.33 10.13
N ARG A 13 12.95 13.52 10.28
CA ARG A 13 12.22 14.79 10.34
C ARG A 13 11.43 15.05 9.07
N PHE A 14 12.00 14.77 7.90
CA PHE A 14 11.31 14.94 6.62
C PHE A 14 10.09 14.01 6.49
N GLN A 15 10.22 12.75 6.89
CA GLN A 15 9.10 11.79 6.93
C GLN A 15 7.97 12.26 7.86
N GLU A 16 8.30 12.77 9.05
CA GLU A 16 7.28 13.27 9.98
C GLU A 16 6.59 14.54 9.47
N GLN A 17 7.30 15.42 8.74
CA GLN A 17 6.70 16.58 8.08
C GLN A 17 5.71 16.17 6.98
N ILE A 18 6.00 15.12 6.22
CA ILE A 18 5.08 14.59 5.20
C ILE A 18 3.82 14.05 5.88
N LEU A 19 3.97 13.25 6.94
CA LEU A 19 2.81 12.72 7.69
C LEU A 19 1.96 13.82 8.30
N ALA A 20 2.58 14.86 8.89
CA ALA A 20 1.84 16.00 9.42
C ALA A 20 1.03 16.72 8.33
N ARG A 21 1.59 16.88 7.13
CA ARG A 21 0.88 17.45 5.97
C ARG A 21 -0.29 16.57 5.52
N LEU A 22 -0.05 15.28 5.35
CA LEU A 22 -1.09 14.31 4.94
C LEU A 22 -2.22 14.23 5.96
N ARG A 23 -1.92 14.21 7.27
CA ARG A 23 -2.91 14.28 8.36
C ARG A 23 -3.74 15.58 8.27
N ASN A 24 -3.08 16.71 8.06
CA ASN A 24 -3.77 17.98 7.90
C ASN A 24 -4.67 18.01 6.65
N ASP A 25 -4.21 17.45 5.53
CA ASP A 25 -5.03 17.37 4.31
C ASP A 25 -6.19 16.40 4.47
N LEU A 26 -6.01 15.28 5.19
CA LEU A 26 -7.09 14.38 5.57
C LEU A 26 -8.17 15.12 6.38
N LYS A 27 -7.77 15.79 7.48
CA LYS A 27 -8.69 16.55 8.35
C LYS A 27 -9.48 17.64 7.62
N ASN A 28 -8.92 18.18 6.54
CA ASN A 28 -9.54 19.25 5.75
C ASN A 28 -10.26 18.74 4.48
N ASN A 29 -10.50 17.43 4.34
CA ASN A 29 -11.12 16.81 3.14
C ASN A 29 -10.34 17.07 1.83
N ARG A 30 -9.04 17.32 1.94
CA ARG A 30 -8.12 17.61 0.83
C ARG A 30 -7.22 16.44 0.48
N LEU A 31 -7.34 15.29 1.13
CA LEU A 31 -6.60 14.09 0.74
C LEU A 31 -7.41 13.29 -0.29
N ALA A 32 -6.82 13.02 -1.45
CA ALA A 32 -7.31 12.04 -2.41
C ALA A 32 -6.36 10.84 -2.43
N ILE A 33 -6.91 9.64 -2.31
CA ILE A 33 -6.15 8.39 -2.36
C ILE A 33 -6.47 7.69 -3.67
N ILE A 34 -5.44 7.46 -4.49
CA ILE A 34 -5.54 6.67 -5.71
C ILE A 34 -4.93 5.30 -5.42
N THR A 35 -5.76 4.26 -5.52
CA THR A 35 -5.35 2.88 -5.30
C THR A 35 -5.02 2.20 -6.62
N GLY A 36 -3.95 1.40 -6.62
CA GLY A 36 -3.56 0.56 -7.76
C GLY A 36 -3.68 -0.94 -7.46
N ALA A 37 -3.28 -1.77 -8.43
CA ALA A 37 -3.48 -3.21 -8.38
C ALA A 37 -2.78 -3.87 -7.18
N GLY A 38 -1.73 -3.24 -6.65
CA GLY A 38 -1.03 -3.70 -5.44
C GLY A 38 -1.92 -3.75 -4.20
N VAL A 39 -3.00 -2.95 -4.15
CA VAL A 39 -4.02 -3.05 -3.09
C VAL A 39 -4.77 -4.37 -3.21
N THR A 40 -5.37 -4.64 -4.38
CA THR A 40 -6.13 -5.87 -4.64
C THR A 40 -5.24 -7.10 -4.47
N LEU A 41 -4.07 -7.13 -5.12
CA LEU A 41 -3.09 -8.22 -5.03
C LEU A 41 -2.71 -8.54 -3.58
N ASN A 42 -2.56 -7.52 -2.72
CA ASN A 42 -2.20 -7.72 -1.33
C ASN A 42 -3.33 -8.33 -0.50
N VAL A 43 -4.56 -7.84 -0.68
CA VAL A 43 -5.71 -8.28 0.14
C VAL A 43 -6.22 -9.65 -0.28
N THR A 44 -6.01 -10.05 -1.53
CA THR A 44 -6.39 -11.36 -2.06
C THR A 44 -5.25 -12.37 -2.11
N ALA A 45 -4.03 -11.99 -1.69
CA ALA A 45 -2.88 -12.89 -1.66
C ALA A 45 -3.21 -14.21 -0.94
N ASP A 46 -2.63 -15.31 -1.41
CA ASP A 46 -2.86 -16.63 -0.83
C ASP A 46 -2.30 -16.75 0.61
N THR A 47 -2.50 -17.90 1.24
CA THR A 47 -2.01 -18.17 2.61
C THR A 47 -0.50 -18.02 2.75
N SER A 48 0.24 -18.18 1.65
CA SER A 48 1.69 -18.04 1.55
C SER A 48 2.13 -16.60 1.20
N ARG A 49 1.19 -15.65 1.10
CA ARG A 49 1.38 -14.26 0.67
C ARG A 49 1.77 -14.09 -0.79
N ASN A 50 1.52 -15.09 -1.63
CA ASN A 50 1.72 -14.94 -3.06
C ASN A 50 0.56 -14.14 -3.66
N PRO A 51 0.84 -13.17 -4.55
CA PRO A 51 -0.20 -12.45 -5.28
C PRO A 51 -1.02 -13.42 -6.14
N LEU A 52 -2.29 -13.08 -6.38
CA LEU A 52 -3.08 -13.76 -7.39
C LEU A 52 -2.53 -13.43 -8.78
N SER A 53 -1.84 -14.39 -9.39
CA SER A 53 -1.19 -14.25 -10.71
C SER A 53 -2.15 -13.69 -11.76
N ARG A 54 -3.39 -14.23 -11.85
CA ARG A 54 -4.40 -13.87 -12.85
C ARG A 54 -4.81 -12.38 -12.94
N ILE A 55 -4.47 -11.55 -11.95
CA ILE A 55 -4.74 -10.10 -11.94
C ILE A 55 -3.46 -9.26 -12.03
N THR A 56 -2.30 -9.88 -12.23
CA THR A 56 -1.09 -9.19 -12.70
C THR A 56 -1.24 -8.92 -14.19
N TRP A 57 -0.58 -7.89 -14.74
CA TRP A 57 -0.81 -7.46 -16.12
C TRP A 57 -0.44 -8.53 -17.15
N THR A 58 0.76 -9.12 -17.04
CA THR A 58 1.21 -10.20 -17.93
C THR A 58 0.22 -11.37 -17.94
N ASP A 59 -0.14 -11.88 -16.76
CA ASP A 59 -1.04 -13.03 -16.65
C ASP A 59 -2.49 -12.69 -16.97
N LEU A 60 -2.94 -11.44 -16.74
CA LEU A 60 -4.26 -10.98 -17.17
C LEU A 60 -4.35 -11.02 -18.70
N MET A 61 -3.35 -10.51 -19.40
CA MET A 61 -3.34 -10.55 -20.87
C MET A 61 -3.26 -12.00 -21.37
N ARG A 62 -2.43 -12.84 -20.75
CA ARG A 62 -2.36 -14.27 -21.05
C ARG A 62 -3.70 -14.96 -20.84
N ASN A 63 -4.35 -14.70 -19.71
CA ASN A 63 -5.67 -15.23 -19.40
C ASN A 63 -6.73 -14.83 -20.43
N GLY A 64 -6.68 -13.60 -20.95
CA GLY A 64 -7.53 -13.16 -22.04
C GLY A 64 -7.29 -13.96 -23.34
N LEU A 65 -6.02 -14.14 -23.73
CA LEU A 65 -5.70 -14.97 -24.91
C LEU A 65 -6.16 -16.42 -24.72
N ASP A 66 -5.87 -17.00 -23.57
CA ASP A 66 -6.24 -18.37 -23.25
C ASP A 66 -7.75 -18.56 -23.30
N HIS A 67 -8.54 -17.61 -22.78
CA HIS A 67 -10.01 -17.62 -22.88
C HIS A 67 -10.47 -17.63 -24.35
N LEU A 68 -9.90 -16.78 -25.21
CA LEU A 68 -10.26 -16.75 -26.63
C LEU A 68 -9.93 -18.06 -27.34
N VAL A 69 -8.81 -18.70 -26.98
CA VAL A 69 -8.35 -19.96 -27.58
C VAL A 69 -9.16 -21.15 -27.06
N SER A 70 -9.35 -21.26 -25.74
CA SER A 70 -10.01 -22.41 -25.12
C SER A 70 -11.49 -22.50 -25.50
N GLU A 71 -12.15 -21.36 -25.64
CA GLU A 71 -13.55 -21.27 -26.06
C GLU A 71 -13.72 -21.33 -27.59
N GLY A 72 -12.61 -21.45 -28.35
CA GLY A 72 -12.63 -21.63 -29.80
C GLY A 72 -12.97 -20.37 -30.61
N TYR A 73 -12.86 -19.17 -30.03
CA TYR A 73 -13.07 -17.91 -30.76
C TYR A 73 -11.89 -17.58 -31.69
N VAL A 74 -10.67 -17.94 -31.28
CA VAL A 74 -9.45 -17.81 -32.09
C VAL A 74 -8.62 -19.09 -32.01
N ASP A 75 -7.74 -19.29 -32.98
CA ASP A 75 -6.83 -20.43 -33.04
C ASP A 75 -5.38 -20.00 -32.78
N THR A 76 -4.55 -20.90 -32.22
CA THR A 76 -3.13 -20.60 -31.92
C THR A 76 -2.27 -20.39 -33.17
N SER A 77 -2.72 -20.86 -34.35
CA SER A 77 -2.11 -20.55 -35.64
C SER A 77 -2.44 -19.14 -36.15
N ASN A 78 -3.41 -18.44 -35.54
CA ASN A 78 -3.74 -17.08 -35.92
C ASN A 78 -2.53 -16.16 -35.67
N ARG A 79 -2.08 -15.46 -36.73
CA ARG A 79 -0.90 -14.60 -36.67
C ARG A 79 -0.97 -13.52 -35.58
N ARG A 80 -2.15 -12.94 -35.33
CA ARG A 80 -2.33 -11.92 -34.27
C ARG A 80 -2.25 -12.56 -32.90
N THR A 81 -2.90 -13.70 -32.69
CA THR A 81 -2.87 -14.45 -31.42
C THR A 81 -1.46 -14.90 -31.09
N LYS A 82 -0.72 -15.47 -32.06
CA LYS A 82 0.68 -15.84 -31.89
C LYS A 82 1.55 -14.63 -31.51
N ARG A 83 1.41 -13.51 -32.23
CA ARG A 83 2.13 -12.27 -31.90
C ARG A 83 1.83 -11.79 -30.49
N ALA A 84 0.60 -11.93 -30.01
CA ALA A 84 0.24 -11.54 -28.65
C ALA A 84 0.91 -12.44 -27.60
N TYR A 85 0.94 -13.76 -27.80
CA TYR A 85 1.71 -14.65 -26.92
C TYR A 85 3.20 -14.34 -26.94
N ASP A 86 3.79 -14.16 -28.13
CA ASP A 86 5.21 -13.82 -28.28
C ASP A 86 5.54 -12.50 -27.55
N ALA A 87 4.64 -11.51 -27.62
CA ALA A 87 4.81 -10.21 -26.96
C ALA A 87 4.66 -10.29 -25.43
N LEU A 88 4.02 -11.32 -24.87
CA LEU A 88 3.94 -11.56 -23.42
C LEU A 88 5.19 -12.24 -22.86
N GLU A 89 6.03 -12.81 -23.72
CA GLU A 89 7.34 -13.34 -23.34
C GLU A 89 8.43 -12.24 -23.38
N ASP A 90 8.12 -11.08 -23.96
CA ASP A 90 9.01 -9.93 -24.02
C ASP A 90 9.05 -9.22 -22.65
N PRO A 91 10.21 -9.14 -21.97
CA PRO A 91 10.33 -8.43 -20.70
C PRO A 91 10.20 -6.89 -20.88
N GLU A 92 10.20 -6.38 -22.11
CA GLU A 92 10.03 -4.96 -22.38
C GLU A 92 8.56 -4.50 -22.32
N PHE A 93 8.38 -3.28 -21.81
CA PHE A 93 7.08 -2.64 -21.59
C PHE A 93 6.22 -2.51 -22.87
N ASP A 94 6.85 -2.37 -24.04
CA ASP A 94 6.14 -2.20 -25.31
C ASP A 94 5.44 -3.51 -25.75
N GLY A 95 6.00 -4.68 -25.40
CA GLY A 95 5.40 -5.99 -25.71
C GLY A 95 4.07 -6.21 -24.99
N LEU A 96 4.01 -5.87 -23.70
CA LEU A 96 2.80 -5.92 -22.87
C LEU A 96 1.64 -5.10 -23.46
N LEU A 97 1.95 -3.89 -23.93
CA LEU A 97 0.96 -2.98 -24.51
C LEU A 97 0.48 -3.47 -25.88
N ASP A 98 1.38 -4.03 -26.69
CA ASP A 98 1.05 -4.70 -27.96
C ASP A 98 0.12 -5.90 -27.73
N ALA A 99 0.41 -6.74 -26.74
CA ALA A 99 -0.45 -7.85 -26.34
C ALA A 99 -1.84 -7.34 -25.90
N ALA A 100 -1.89 -6.30 -25.06
CA ALA A 100 -3.14 -5.70 -24.59
C ALA A 100 -4.00 -5.16 -25.75
N ASN A 101 -3.39 -4.48 -26.73
CA ASN A 101 -4.08 -4.00 -27.92
C ASN A 101 -4.69 -5.18 -28.73
N ILE A 102 -3.96 -6.29 -28.87
CA ILE A 102 -4.44 -7.46 -29.62
C ILE A 102 -5.57 -8.19 -28.88
N VAL A 103 -5.37 -8.48 -27.58
CA VAL A 103 -6.36 -9.15 -26.72
C VAL A 103 -7.66 -8.37 -26.72
N THR A 104 -7.59 -7.07 -26.43
CA THR A 104 -8.77 -6.20 -26.35
C THR A 104 -9.51 -6.16 -27.68
N SER A 105 -8.79 -6.02 -28.79
CA SER A 105 -9.38 -6.02 -30.13
C SER A 105 -10.10 -7.33 -30.45
N GLN A 106 -9.48 -8.48 -30.16
CA GLN A 106 -10.10 -9.80 -30.41
C GLN A 106 -11.30 -10.05 -29.48
N MET A 107 -11.18 -9.72 -28.19
CA MET A 107 -12.29 -9.81 -27.24
C MET A 107 -13.49 -8.98 -27.67
N LYS A 108 -13.27 -7.70 -28.05
CA LYS A 108 -14.33 -6.80 -28.53
C LYS A 108 -14.96 -7.33 -29.82
N GLN A 109 -14.15 -7.83 -30.77
CA GLN A 109 -14.62 -8.42 -32.03
C GLN A 109 -15.57 -9.62 -31.81
N HIS A 110 -15.27 -10.48 -30.83
CA HIS A 110 -16.06 -11.67 -30.53
C HIS A 110 -17.13 -11.47 -29.44
N GLY A 111 -17.32 -10.23 -28.97
CA GLY A 111 -18.30 -9.91 -27.93
C GLY A 111 -17.99 -10.52 -26.56
N GLN A 112 -16.76 -10.98 -26.33
CA GLN A 112 -16.37 -11.69 -25.09
C GLN A 112 -15.80 -10.78 -24.02
N PHE A 113 -15.51 -9.52 -24.34
CA PHE A 113 -14.80 -8.61 -23.43
C PHE A 113 -15.46 -8.50 -22.05
N ARG A 114 -16.79 -8.33 -22.00
CA ARG A 114 -17.54 -8.27 -20.73
C ARG A 114 -17.48 -9.58 -19.96
N THR A 115 -17.79 -10.69 -20.64
CA THR A 115 -17.82 -12.04 -20.05
C THR A 115 -16.46 -12.40 -19.45
N TRP A 116 -15.38 -12.10 -20.19
CA TRP A 116 -14.03 -12.32 -19.73
C TRP A 116 -13.70 -11.48 -18.49
N LEU A 117 -13.96 -10.18 -18.50
CA LEU A 117 -13.75 -9.32 -17.34
C LEU A 117 -14.53 -9.82 -16.11
N GLU A 118 -15.79 -10.21 -16.29
CA GLU A 118 -16.62 -10.77 -15.21
C GLU A 118 -16.05 -12.09 -14.67
N SER A 119 -15.51 -12.94 -15.54
CA SER A 119 -14.86 -14.19 -15.11
C SER A 119 -13.59 -13.98 -14.28
N VAL A 120 -12.85 -12.90 -14.53
CA VAL A 120 -11.60 -12.59 -13.82
C VAL A 120 -11.86 -11.87 -12.50
N PHE A 121 -12.72 -10.84 -12.54
CA PHE A 121 -12.88 -9.88 -11.45
C PHE A 121 -14.13 -10.13 -10.59
N GLY A 122 -15.15 -10.83 -11.09
CA GLY A 122 -16.47 -10.93 -10.45
C GLY A 122 -16.48 -11.59 -9.06
N SER A 123 -15.51 -12.47 -8.78
CA SER A 123 -15.39 -13.17 -7.48
C SER A 123 -14.37 -12.52 -6.52
N LEU A 124 -13.58 -11.54 -6.97
CA LEU A 124 -12.41 -11.07 -6.19
C LEU A 124 -12.76 -10.55 -4.80
N SER A 125 -13.89 -9.86 -4.67
CA SER A 125 -14.36 -9.37 -3.36
C SER A 125 -14.60 -10.50 -2.34
N GLN A 126 -14.89 -11.71 -2.82
CA GLN A 126 -15.10 -12.89 -1.98
C GLN A 126 -13.78 -13.61 -1.64
N GLU A 127 -12.69 -13.28 -2.34
CA GLU A 127 -11.36 -13.87 -2.17
C GLU A 127 -10.45 -13.07 -1.25
N ILE A 128 -10.99 -12.07 -0.55
CA ILE A 128 -10.25 -11.26 0.43
C ILE A 128 -9.81 -12.15 1.59
N ARG A 129 -8.49 -12.26 1.80
CA ARG A 129 -7.86 -13.01 2.90
C ARG A 129 -7.14 -12.10 3.89
N HIS A 130 -6.76 -10.90 3.47
CA HIS A 130 -5.96 -9.97 4.27
C HIS A 130 -6.57 -8.55 4.26
N PRO A 131 -7.67 -8.31 5.00
CA PRO A 131 -8.45 -7.07 4.88
C PRO A 131 -7.80 -5.84 5.53
N ALA A 132 -6.63 -5.99 6.19
CA ALA A 132 -6.03 -4.92 7.00
C ALA A 132 -5.77 -3.62 6.21
N LEU A 133 -5.37 -3.74 4.93
CA LEU A 133 -5.11 -2.57 4.09
C LEU A 133 -6.40 -1.84 3.71
N ILE A 134 -7.40 -2.56 3.21
CA ILE A 134 -8.70 -1.99 2.83
C ILE A 134 -9.52 -1.50 4.03
N ASN A 135 -9.32 -2.08 5.23
CA ASN A 135 -9.86 -1.53 6.48
C ASN A 135 -9.32 -0.12 6.75
N VAL A 136 -8.01 0.08 6.63
CA VAL A 136 -7.41 1.39 6.86
C VAL A 136 -7.81 2.39 5.78
N LEU A 137 -7.96 1.96 4.52
CA LEU A 137 -8.48 2.81 3.45
C LEU A 137 -9.93 3.25 3.72
N LYS A 138 -10.77 2.35 4.25
CA LYS A 138 -12.12 2.66 4.71
C LYS A 138 -12.11 3.69 5.83
N GLU A 139 -11.31 3.48 6.88
CA GLU A 139 -11.18 4.43 7.99
C GLU A 139 -10.69 5.81 7.52
N LEU A 140 -9.74 5.85 6.58
CA LEU A 140 -9.28 7.10 5.97
C LEU A 140 -10.39 7.81 5.19
N HIS A 141 -11.20 7.06 4.45
CA HIS A 141 -12.36 7.63 3.76
C HIS A 141 -13.39 8.21 4.74
N GLU A 142 -13.70 7.48 5.81
CA GLU A 142 -14.59 7.94 6.89
C GLU A 142 -14.07 9.22 7.57
N ARG A 143 -12.74 9.41 7.59
CA ARG A 143 -12.04 10.61 8.08
C ARG A 143 -11.90 11.75 7.04
N GLY A 144 -12.46 11.60 5.85
CA GLY A 144 -12.52 12.67 4.83
C GLY A 144 -11.67 12.46 3.58
N ALA A 145 -10.97 11.32 3.45
CA ALA A 145 -10.24 11.02 2.22
C ALA A 145 -11.19 10.72 1.06
N THR A 146 -10.91 11.28 -0.11
CA THR A 146 -11.60 10.91 -1.36
C THR A 146 -10.93 9.65 -1.95
N LEU A 147 -11.70 8.62 -2.31
CA LEU A 147 -11.18 7.38 -2.86
C LEU A 147 -11.33 7.32 -4.38
N LEU A 148 -10.24 6.98 -5.05
CA LEU A 148 -10.17 6.66 -6.47
C LEU A 148 -9.40 5.36 -6.66
N THR A 149 -9.65 4.70 -7.78
CA THR A 149 -8.91 3.49 -8.16
C THR A 149 -8.60 3.44 -9.64
N THR A 150 -7.50 2.79 -9.98
CA THR A 150 -7.16 2.38 -11.35
C THR A 150 -7.47 0.90 -11.58
N ASN A 151 -8.02 0.22 -10.58
CA ASN A 151 -8.36 -1.20 -10.65
C ASN A 151 -9.74 -1.38 -11.28
N TYR A 152 -9.91 -2.51 -11.97
CA TYR A 152 -11.17 -2.86 -12.62
C TYR A 152 -12.16 -3.54 -11.67
N ASP A 153 -11.66 -4.15 -10.59
CA ASP A 153 -12.43 -4.89 -9.58
C ASP A 153 -13.33 -4.00 -8.71
N ASP A 154 -14.20 -4.62 -7.91
CA ASP A 154 -15.13 -3.95 -7.00
C ASP A 154 -14.79 -4.15 -5.50
N VAL A 155 -13.54 -4.51 -5.19
CA VAL A 155 -13.10 -4.84 -3.84
C VAL A 155 -13.29 -3.67 -2.89
N LEU A 156 -12.94 -2.45 -3.31
CA LEU A 156 -13.05 -1.26 -2.48
C LEU A 156 -14.51 -0.88 -2.25
N GLU A 157 -15.33 -0.88 -3.29
CA GLU A 157 -16.76 -0.52 -3.21
C GLU A 157 -17.50 -1.43 -2.25
N LYS A 158 -17.37 -2.76 -2.45
CA LYS A 158 -18.05 -3.74 -1.61
C LYS A 158 -17.56 -3.70 -0.16
N HIS A 159 -16.25 -3.57 0.06
CA HIS A 159 -15.69 -3.55 1.42
C HIS A 159 -16.00 -2.26 2.18
N CYS A 160 -15.95 -1.11 1.49
CA CYS A 160 -16.23 0.18 2.10
C CYS A 160 -17.73 0.50 2.18
N GLY A 161 -18.60 -0.26 1.49
CA GLY A 161 -20.03 0.04 1.37
C GLY A 161 -20.27 1.32 0.56
N LEU A 162 -19.47 1.51 -0.49
CA LEU A 162 -19.48 2.69 -1.36
C LEU A 162 -20.05 2.32 -2.73
N GLN A 163 -20.66 3.30 -3.40
CA GLN A 163 -21.06 3.10 -4.79
C GLN A 163 -19.86 3.28 -5.72
N ARG A 164 -19.91 2.56 -6.84
CA ARG A 164 -19.00 2.76 -7.95
C ARG A 164 -19.35 4.05 -8.69
N ILE A 165 -18.36 4.83 -9.06
CA ILE A 165 -18.52 6.02 -9.89
C ILE A 165 -17.72 5.83 -11.16
N GLY A 166 -18.44 5.66 -12.26
CA GLY A 166 -17.90 5.59 -13.62
C GLY A 166 -17.69 6.98 -14.24
N ARG A 167 -17.06 7.00 -15.42
CA ARG A 167 -16.72 8.22 -16.16
C ARG A 167 -17.88 8.73 -17.03
N SER A 168 -18.83 7.88 -17.37
CA SER A 168 -19.92 8.21 -18.31
C SER A 168 -21.07 9.00 -17.67
N ASN A 169 -21.29 8.84 -16.35
CA ASN A 169 -22.35 9.57 -15.65
C ASN A 169 -21.83 10.93 -15.12
N GLN A 170 -22.01 11.98 -15.92
CA GLN A 170 -21.53 13.33 -15.58
C GLN A 170 -22.15 13.91 -14.30
N ASP A 171 -23.39 13.55 -13.96
CA ASP A 171 -24.02 14.01 -12.71
C ASP A 171 -23.30 13.41 -11.50
N ASP A 172 -23.08 12.09 -11.52
CA ASP A 172 -22.37 11.39 -10.45
C ASP A 172 -20.93 11.89 -10.32
N VAL A 173 -20.21 12.08 -11.44
CA VAL A 173 -18.85 12.66 -11.42
C VAL A 173 -18.85 14.05 -10.77
N SER A 174 -19.81 14.91 -11.13
CA SER A 174 -19.89 16.28 -10.62
C SER A 174 -20.24 16.31 -9.13
N ARG A 175 -21.19 15.48 -8.70
CA ARG A 175 -21.59 15.33 -7.28
C ARG A 175 -20.45 14.74 -6.45
N PHE A 176 -19.74 13.75 -6.98
CA PHE A 176 -18.55 13.19 -6.36
C PHE A 176 -17.44 14.23 -6.19
N GLN A 177 -17.16 15.01 -7.24
CA GLN A 177 -16.12 16.04 -7.20
C GLN A 177 -16.39 17.10 -6.11
N ARG A 178 -17.67 17.45 -5.88
CA ARG A 178 -18.09 18.38 -4.81
C ARG A 178 -18.16 17.73 -3.43
N GLY A 179 -18.17 16.40 -3.35
CA GLY A 179 -18.35 15.65 -2.10
C GLY A 179 -19.81 15.34 -1.74
N ASP A 180 -20.77 15.65 -2.61
CA ASP A 180 -22.19 15.36 -2.44
C ASP A 180 -22.51 13.86 -2.64
N LEU A 181 -21.65 13.13 -3.35
CA LEU A 181 -21.76 11.71 -3.61
C LEU A 181 -20.54 10.98 -3.04
N LYS A 182 -20.76 10.08 -2.08
CA LYS A 182 -19.71 9.18 -1.58
C LYS A 182 -19.62 7.96 -2.48
N GLY A 183 -18.43 7.67 -2.97
CA GLY A 183 -18.17 6.53 -3.84
C GLY A 183 -16.69 6.32 -4.09
N VAL A 184 -16.37 5.33 -4.92
CA VAL A 184 -15.04 5.10 -5.46
C VAL A 184 -15.06 5.45 -6.95
N PHE A 185 -14.20 6.37 -7.37
CA PHE A 185 -14.09 6.75 -8.77
C PHE A 185 -13.12 5.84 -9.54
N HIS A 186 -13.58 5.22 -10.62
CA HIS A 186 -12.78 4.30 -11.44
C HIS A 186 -12.15 5.02 -12.62
N LEU A 187 -10.86 5.35 -12.50
CA LEU A 187 -10.12 6.08 -13.53
C LEU A 187 -9.99 5.27 -14.82
N HIS A 188 -9.87 3.95 -14.71
CA HIS A 188 -9.73 3.03 -15.84
C HIS A 188 -11.00 2.22 -16.09
N GLY A 189 -12.15 2.66 -15.57
CA GLY A 189 -13.40 1.90 -15.64
C GLY A 189 -13.43 0.68 -14.70
N SER A 190 -14.52 -0.07 -14.76
CA SER A 190 -14.77 -1.25 -13.93
C SER A 190 -15.26 -2.40 -14.78
N TYR A 191 -15.02 -3.64 -14.33
CA TYR A 191 -15.52 -4.84 -15.00
C TYR A 191 -17.06 -4.83 -15.15
N LEU A 192 -17.76 -4.16 -14.24
CA LEU A 192 -19.22 -3.99 -14.28
C LEU A 192 -19.68 -3.02 -15.38
N ASP A 193 -18.81 -2.09 -15.78
CA ASP A 193 -19.04 -1.12 -16.86
C ASP A 193 -17.99 -1.33 -17.96
N ALA A 194 -17.96 -2.51 -18.56
CA ALA A 194 -16.92 -2.93 -19.51
C ALA A 194 -16.64 -1.94 -20.68
N HIS A 195 -17.62 -1.11 -21.05
CA HIS A 195 -17.45 -0.07 -22.08
C HIS A 195 -16.56 1.11 -21.64
N GLU A 196 -16.33 1.27 -20.33
CA GLU A 196 -15.43 2.29 -19.78
C GLU A 196 -14.03 1.76 -19.48
N VAL A 197 -13.80 0.45 -19.63
CA VAL A 197 -12.53 -0.17 -19.25
C VAL A 197 -11.40 0.31 -20.16
N VAL A 198 -10.31 0.74 -19.54
CA VAL A 198 -9.10 1.23 -20.22
C VAL A 198 -8.03 0.16 -20.13
N LEU A 199 -7.91 -0.66 -21.17
CA LEU A 199 -6.92 -1.73 -21.23
C LEU A 199 -5.85 -1.48 -22.31
N ASP A 200 -6.20 -0.74 -23.36
CA ASP A 200 -5.38 -0.55 -24.54
C ASP A 200 -5.01 0.92 -24.79
N THR A 201 -4.13 1.16 -25.78
CA THR A 201 -3.64 2.51 -26.10
C THR A 201 -4.72 3.46 -26.63
N THR A 202 -5.74 2.92 -27.29
CA THR A 202 -6.85 3.69 -27.87
C THR A 202 -7.75 4.17 -26.73
N ASP A 203 -8.14 3.27 -25.84
CA ASP A 203 -8.95 3.58 -24.67
C ASP A 203 -8.23 4.64 -23.80
N TYR A 204 -6.91 4.52 -23.61
CA TYR A 204 -6.13 5.51 -22.89
C TYR A 204 -6.13 6.88 -23.58
N TYR A 205 -5.99 6.90 -24.91
CA TYR A 205 -6.06 8.14 -25.68
C TYR A 205 -7.43 8.81 -25.49
N GLU A 206 -8.53 8.07 -25.53
CA GLU A 206 -9.88 8.61 -25.31
C GLU A 206 -10.04 9.22 -23.91
N VAL A 207 -9.59 8.51 -22.87
CA VAL A 207 -9.60 9.03 -21.49
C VAL A 207 -8.77 10.30 -21.38
N LYS A 208 -7.57 10.28 -21.98
CA LYS A 208 -6.67 11.42 -22.00
C LYS A 208 -7.31 12.63 -22.68
N HIS A 209 -8.22 12.47 -23.63
CA HIS A 209 -8.90 13.57 -24.33
C HIS A 209 -10.32 13.86 -23.81
N SER A 210 -10.79 13.11 -22.80
CA SER A 210 -12.05 13.38 -22.14
C SER A 210 -11.99 14.69 -21.36
N GLY A 211 -12.76 15.70 -21.79
CA GLY A 211 -12.82 17.00 -21.13
C GLY A 211 -13.29 16.92 -19.68
N VAL A 212 -14.24 16.01 -19.38
CA VAL A 212 -14.78 15.80 -18.03
C VAL A 212 -13.71 15.21 -17.11
N VAL A 213 -13.07 14.11 -17.53
CA VAL A 213 -12.03 13.44 -16.71
C VAL A 213 -10.81 14.34 -16.54
N GLN A 214 -10.37 15.02 -17.61
CA GLN A 214 -9.28 15.99 -17.52
C GLN A 214 -9.59 17.12 -16.55
N HIS A 215 -10.82 17.66 -16.58
CA HIS A 215 -11.24 18.74 -15.70
C HIS A 215 -11.22 18.27 -14.25
N MET A 216 -11.87 17.14 -13.94
CA MET A 216 -11.89 16.56 -12.61
C MET A 216 -10.47 16.29 -12.08
N LEU A 217 -9.63 15.61 -12.85
CA LEU A 217 -8.25 15.32 -12.43
C LEU A 217 -7.43 16.61 -12.25
N LYS A 218 -7.63 17.62 -13.10
CA LYS A 218 -6.98 18.93 -12.95
C LYS A 218 -7.40 19.61 -11.64
N THR A 219 -8.70 19.61 -11.35
CA THR A 219 -9.23 20.14 -10.07
C THR A 219 -8.64 19.38 -8.90
N PHE A 220 -8.57 18.05 -8.93
CA PHE A 220 -7.97 17.27 -7.85
C PHE A 220 -6.48 17.55 -7.67
N LEU A 221 -5.70 17.64 -8.75
CA LEU A 221 -4.30 18.04 -8.69
C LEU A 221 -4.08 19.45 -8.12
N GLN A 222 -5.05 20.36 -8.31
CA GLN A 222 -4.99 21.73 -7.80
C GLN A 222 -5.43 21.81 -6.33
N ASP A 223 -6.56 21.20 -6.00
CA ASP A 223 -7.29 21.40 -4.74
C ASP A 223 -7.01 20.34 -3.68
N LYS A 224 -6.52 19.17 -4.10
CA LYS A 224 -6.23 18.03 -3.22
C LYS A 224 -4.75 17.67 -3.26
N THR A 225 -4.31 17.02 -2.18
CA THR A 225 -3.07 16.28 -2.13
C THR A 225 -3.38 14.85 -2.56
N ILE A 226 -2.72 14.37 -3.61
CA ILE A 226 -2.87 12.99 -4.09
C ILE A 226 -1.85 12.08 -3.40
N LEU A 227 -2.34 10.96 -2.87
CA LEU A 227 -1.54 9.88 -2.30
C LEU A 227 -1.81 8.60 -3.11
N PHE A 228 -0.80 8.12 -3.82
CA PHE A 228 -0.86 6.85 -4.55
C PHE A 228 -0.49 5.69 -3.63
N VAL A 229 -1.35 4.65 -3.58
CA VAL A 229 -1.26 3.51 -2.67
C VAL A 229 -1.34 2.21 -3.46
N GLY A 230 -0.36 1.32 -3.27
CA GLY A 230 -0.32 0.04 -3.99
C GLY A 230 -0.05 0.23 -5.49
N CYS A 231 0.83 1.17 -5.82
CA CYS A 231 1.17 1.57 -7.19
C CYS A 231 2.70 1.54 -7.48
N GLY A 232 3.47 0.74 -6.73
CA GLY A 232 4.94 0.66 -6.83
C GLY A 232 5.46 -0.32 -7.90
N SER A 233 6.78 -0.56 -7.92
CA SER A 233 7.40 -1.50 -8.87
C SER A 233 6.83 -2.91 -8.80
N GLY A 234 6.72 -3.54 -9.98
CA GLY A 234 6.22 -4.90 -10.16
C GLY A 234 4.73 -5.00 -10.45
N LEU A 235 4.04 -3.88 -10.69
CA LEU A 235 2.63 -3.85 -11.06
C LEU A 235 2.40 -3.78 -12.57
N GLU A 236 3.46 -3.54 -13.37
CA GLU A 236 3.48 -3.56 -14.84
C GLU A 236 2.37 -2.76 -15.54
N ASP A 237 1.65 -1.87 -14.85
CA ASP A 237 0.46 -1.20 -15.38
C ASP A 237 0.83 -0.08 -16.37
N PRO A 238 0.59 -0.28 -17.68
CA PRO A 238 0.97 0.71 -18.69
C PRO A 238 0.11 1.97 -18.65
N ASN A 239 -1.14 1.83 -18.23
CA ASN A 239 -2.11 2.92 -18.15
C ASN A 239 -1.83 3.82 -16.94
N PHE A 240 -1.38 3.22 -15.84
CA PHE A 240 -0.96 3.94 -14.66
C PHE A 240 0.31 4.78 -14.89
N ASP A 241 1.31 4.23 -15.58
CA ASP A 241 2.52 4.97 -15.94
C ASP A 241 2.18 6.24 -16.73
N ALA A 242 1.24 6.12 -17.67
CA ALA A 242 0.79 7.22 -18.48
C ALA A 242 0.02 8.29 -17.65
N LEU A 243 -0.82 7.88 -16.68
CA LEU A 243 -1.48 8.77 -15.72
C LEU A 243 -0.45 9.52 -14.85
N LEU A 244 0.56 8.82 -14.33
CA LEU A 244 1.62 9.44 -13.54
C LEU A 244 2.46 10.42 -14.36
N ARG A 245 2.81 10.08 -15.61
CA ARG A 245 3.48 11.01 -16.53
C ARG A 245 2.62 12.21 -16.85
N TRP A 246 1.31 12.03 -17.02
CA TRP A 246 0.37 13.12 -17.25
C TRP A 246 0.33 14.08 -16.05
N ALA A 247 0.20 13.55 -14.83
CA ALA A 247 0.25 14.34 -13.60
C ALA A 247 1.60 15.05 -13.48
N SER A 248 2.70 14.34 -13.73
CA SER A 248 4.07 14.83 -13.64
C SER A 248 4.39 15.96 -14.61
N LYS A 249 3.93 15.88 -15.87
CA LYS A 249 4.11 16.96 -16.86
C LYS A 249 3.38 18.24 -16.47
N ARG A 250 2.25 18.12 -15.77
CA ARG A 250 1.42 19.24 -15.31
C ARG A 250 1.87 19.83 -13.96
N HIS A 251 2.73 19.11 -13.23
CA HIS A 251 3.15 19.47 -11.88
C HIS A 251 4.11 20.64 -11.75
N LYS A 252 4.81 21.08 -12.82
CA LYS A 252 5.84 22.11 -12.71
C LYS A 252 5.35 23.43 -12.08
N ASN A 253 4.03 23.66 -12.05
CA ASN A 253 3.39 24.85 -11.49
C ASN A 253 2.24 24.53 -10.51
N LEU A 254 2.17 23.33 -9.93
CA LEU A 254 1.09 22.98 -9.00
C LEU A 254 1.39 23.46 -7.57
N PRO A 255 0.37 23.96 -6.83
CA PRO A 255 0.55 24.52 -5.48
C PRO A 255 0.80 23.45 -4.41
N ARG A 256 0.44 22.19 -4.69
CA ARG A 256 0.52 21.06 -3.74
C ARG A 256 1.49 19.99 -4.21
N GLN A 257 2.16 19.38 -3.23
CA GLN A 257 2.98 18.19 -3.46
C GLN A 257 2.07 16.96 -3.47
N HIS A 258 2.38 15.98 -4.31
CA HIS A 258 1.69 14.70 -4.37
C HIS A 258 2.68 13.57 -4.10
N TYR A 259 2.18 12.48 -3.54
CA TYR A 259 3.00 11.46 -2.91
C TYR A 259 2.74 10.07 -3.50
N LEU A 260 3.80 9.32 -3.72
CA LEU A 260 3.74 7.91 -4.09
C LEU A 260 4.33 7.07 -2.97
N LEU A 261 3.52 6.19 -2.39
CA LEU A 261 4.00 5.22 -1.40
C LEU A 261 4.73 4.07 -2.08
N ILE A 262 5.97 3.86 -1.69
CA ILE A 262 6.85 2.83 -2.25
C ILE A 262 7.51 2.00 -1.14
N ARG A 263 7.91 0.77 -1.50
CA ARG A 263 8.77 -0.06 -0.65
C ARG A 263 10.19 0.52 -0.58
N ASP A 264 10.94 0.08 0.42
CA ASP A 264 12.32 0.55 0.63
C ASP A 264 13.28 0.18 -0.50
N ASP A 265 13.06 -0.97 -1.13
CA ASP A 265 13.85 -1.52 -2.24
C ASP A 265 13.35 -1.07 -3.62
N ASP A 266 12.23 -0.34 -3.68
CA ASP A 266 11.67 0.16 -4.92
C ASP A 266 12.53 1.31 -5.49
N SER A 267 12.97 1.15 -6.74
CA SER A 267 13.85 2.08 -7.44
C SER A 267 13.10 3.07 -8.33
N VAL A 268 11.80 2.88 -8.51
CA VAL A 268 10.95 3.68 -9.41
C VAL A 268 11.05 5.17 -9.09
N ASN A 269 11.21 6.00 -10.13
CA ASN A 269 11.41 7.44 -9.99
C ASN A 269 10.49 8.23 -10.92
N TYR A 270 9.32 8.60 -10.41
CA TYR A 270 8.37 9.49 -11.09
C TYR A 270 8.54 10.93 -10.63
N GLN A 271 9.50 11.66 -11.20
CA GLN A 271 9.60 13.10 -10.93
C GLN A 271 8.44 13.84 -11.62
N PRO A 272 7.72 14.74 -10.91
CA PRO A 272 8.05 15.36 -9.62
C PRO A 272 7.24 14.84 -8.41
N LEU A 273 6.65 13.63 -8.49
CA LEU A 273 5.98 13.02 -7.35
C LEU A 273 6.99 12.69 -6.24
N LEU A 274 6.64 13.05 -5.00
CA LEU A 274 7.48 12.77 -3.86
C LEU A 274 7.31 11.32 -3.44
N ARG A 275 8.38 10.55 -3.52
CA ARG A 275 8.41 9.16 -3.09
C ARG A 275 8.48 9.10 -1.57
N VAL A 276 7.60 8.30 -1.00
CA VAL A 276 7.51 8.11 0.44
C VAL A 276 7.66 6.63 0.73
N LYS A 277 8.73 6.31 1.44
CA LYS A 277 9.05 4.93 1.81
C LYS A 277 8.23 4.54 3.03
N TYR A 278 7.45 3.47 2.92
CA TYR A 278 6.66 2.97 4.04
C TYR A 278 7.35 1.84 4.82
N GLY A 279 8.37 1.21 4.25
CA GLY A 279 9.12 0.12 4.86
C GLY A 279 9.46 -1.01 3.89
N PRO A 280 10.15 -2.06 4.36
CA PRO A 280 10.58 -3.19 3.54
C PRO A 280 9.44 -4.17 3.20
N ARG A 281 8.34 -4.16 3.94
CA ARG A 281 7.25 -5.13 3.76
C ARG A 281 5.92 -4.45 3.49
N TYR A 282 5.01 -5.15 2.79
CA TYR A 282 3.65 -4.66 2.58
C TYR A 282 2.86 -4.48 3.87
N GLU A 283 3.16 -5.22 4.95
CA GLU A 283 2.53 -4.96 6.25
C GLU A 283 2.89 -3.57 6.81
N ASP A 284 4.05 -3.03 6.45
CA ASP A 284 4.48 -1.69 6.87
C ASP A 284 3.67 -0.59 6.17
N LEU A 285 3.08 -0.86 5.00
CA LEU A 285 2.14 0.04 4.34
C LEU A 285 0.90 0.28 5.20
N VAL A 286 0.35 -0.77 5.79
CA VAL A 286 -0.81 -0.68 6.69
C VAL A 286 -0.46 0.17 7.91
N LEU A 287 0.72 -0.07 8.52
CA LEU A 287 1.20 0.70 9.66
C LEU A 287 1.42 2.17 9.29
N TYR A 288 2.00 2.44 8.12
CA TYR A 288 2.20 3.79 7.63
C TYR A 288 0.87 4.53 7.47
N LEU A 289 -0.11 3.91 6.82
CA LEU A 289 -1.43 4.52 6.60
C LEU A 289 -2.20 4.74 7.92
N LYS A 290 -2.09 3.81 8.88
CA LYS A 290 -2.68 4.00 10.22
C LYS A 290 -2.18 5.24 10.92
N ARG A 291 -0.90 5.61 10.73
CA ARG A 291 -0.36 6.86 11.30
C ARG A 291 -1.11 8.09 10.83
N LEU A 292 -1.74 8.07 9.65
CA LEU A 292 -2.54 9.20 9.16
C LEU A 292 -3.85 9.39 9.95
N LEU A 293 -4.33 8.34 10.62
CA LEU A 293 -5.53 8.37 11.46
C LEU A 293 -5.25 8.90 12.87
N ASP A 294 -3.97 9.01 13.26
CA ASP A 294 -3.59 9.51 14.58
C ASP A 294 -4.06 10.96 14.74
N ASP A 295 -4.92 11.20 15.72
CA ASP A 295 -5.54 12.50 15.94
C ASP A 295 -4.59 13.57 16.48
N HIS A 296 -3.36 13.20 16.86
CA HIS A 296 -2.37 14.04 17.52
C HIS A 296 -2.20 15.40 16.82
N THR A 297 -3.03 16.35 17.25
CA THR A 297 -2.87 17.79 17.13
C THR A 297 -1.73 18.15 18.05
N GLU A 298 -0.65 18.61 17.42
CA GLU A 298 0.47 19.30 18.05
C GLU A 298 1.39 18.49 18.97
N VAL A 299 2.64 18.93 18.93
CA VAL A 299 3.80 18.36 19.60
C VAL A 299 3.64 18.49 21.10
N GLN A 300 3.25 17.41 21.80
CA GLN A 300 3.68 17.14 23.17
C GLN A 300 3.92 15.65 23.36
N SER A 301 5.17 15.33 23.65
CA SER A 301 5.67 14.00 23.96
C SER A 301 4.95 13.40 25.17
N GLN A 302 4.01 12.50 24.94
CA GLN A 302 3.66 11.47 25.90
C GLN A 302 4.15 10.14 25.35
N ALA A 303 4.90 9.40 26.17
CA ALA A 303 5.61 8.20 25.78
C ALA A 303 4.66 7.16 25.18
N ARG A 304 5.02 6.67 23.97
CA ARG A 304 4.34 5.58 23.26
C ARG A 304 4.35 4.29 24.11
N PRO A 305 3.39 3.36 23.92
CA PRO A 305 3.43 2.05 24.56
C PRO A 305 4.77 1.34 24.29
N PRO A 306 5.50 0.85 25.33
CA PRO A 306 6.88 0.37 25.20
C PRO A 306 7.10 -0.78 24.21
N TYR A 307 6.06 -1.52 23.83
CA TYR A 307 6.19 -2.66 22.91
C TYR A 307 6.30 -2.25 21.42
N LEU A 308 5.94 -1.01 21.05
CA LEU A 308 5.95 -0.56 19.65
C LEU A 308 7.26 0.12 19.21
N ASN A 309 8.11 0.49 20.17
CA ASN A 309 9.41 1.13 19.94
C ASN A 309 10.59 0.22 20.32
N ALA A 310 10.32 -1.00 20.80
CA ALA A 310 11.39 -1.92 21.16
C ALA A 310 12.08 -2.44 19.89
N PRO A 311 13.42 -2.38 19.81
CA PRO A 311 14.13 -2.89 18.65
C PRO A 311 13.89 -4.38 18.46
N ILE A 312 13.63 -4.77 17.22
CA ILE A 312 13.41 -6.17 16.86
C ILE A 312 14.70 -6.95 17.15
N ARG A 313 14.57 -8.09 17.84
CA ARG A 313 15.69 -8.93 18.25
C ARG A 313 16.56 -9.31 17.05
N ASP A 314 17.86 -9.50 17.32
CA ASP A 314 18.81 -9.94 16.32
C ASP A 314 18.49 -11.33 15.78
N LEU A 315 18.71 -11.51 14.48
CA LEU A 315 18.60 -12.80 13.81
C LEU A 315 19.88 -13.62 14.01
N SER A 316 19.70 -14.93 14.23
CA SER A 316 20.82 -15.87 14.34
C SER A 316 21.41 -16.22 12.97
N ALA A 317 22.63 -16.76 12.95
CA ALA A 317 23.28 -17.21 11.72
C ALA A 317 22.44 -18.26 10.97
N TYR A 318 21.78 -19.16 11.72
CA TYR A 318 20.83 -20.12 11.16
C TYR A 318 19.63 -19.43 10.50
N MET A 319 19.11 -18.35 11.08
CA MET A 319 17.97 -17.62 10.50
C MET A 319 18.33 -16.93 9.18
N PHE A 320 19.56 -16.39 9.06
CA PHE A 320 20.05 -15.87 7.78
C PHE A 320 20.22 -16.97 6.73
N PHE A 321 20.80 -18.10 7.11
CA PHE A 321 20.92 -19.28 6.24
C PHE A 321 19.56 -19.79 5.78
N ALA A 322 18.61 -19.95 6.72
CA ALA A 322 17.27 -20.42 6.43
C ALA A 322 16.51 -19.46 5.51
N LYS A 323 16.71 -18.15 5.63
CA LYS A 323 16.12 -17.15 4.73
C LYS A 323 16.64 -17.29 3.30
N GLU A 324 17.94 -17.52 3.14
CA GLU A 324 18.61 -17.58 1.84
C GLU A 324 18.37 -18.93 1.12
N GLN A 325 18.19 -20.01 1.87
CA GLN A 325 18.08 -21.37 1.33
C GLN A 325 16.65 -21.91 1.30
N ARG A 326 15.68 -21.21 1.89
CA ARG A 326 14.29 -21.68 1.97
C ARG A 326 13.68 -21.88 0.58
N ASP A 327 13.91 -20.95 -0.34
CA ASP A 327 13.30 -20.98 -1.66
C ASP A 327 13.88 -22.15 -2.48
N SER A 328 15.21 -22.32 -2.50
CA SER A 328 15.87 -23.50 -3.11
C SER A 328 15.42 -24.83 -2.49
N VAL A 329 15.26 -24.92 -1.15
CA VAL A 329 14.76 -26.15 -0.52
C VAL A 329 13.31 -26.43 -0.91
N SER A 330 12.48 -25.39 -1.06
CA SER A 330 11.09 -25.50 -1.48
C SER A 330 10.99 -25.96 -2.94
N ASP A 331 11.82 -25.40 -3.82
CA ASP A 331 11.85 -25.71 -5.25
C ASP A 331 12.38 -27.12 -5.52
N GLU A 332 13.38 -27.57 -4.77
CA GLU A 332 13.94 -28.92 -4.87
C GLU A 332 13.04 -30.00 -4.26
N ASN A 333 12.03 -29.61 -3.47
CA ASN A 333 11.12 -30.53 -2.79
C ASN A 333 9.64 -30.08 -2.97
N PRO A 334 9.11 -30.10 -4.20
CA PRO A 334 7.74 -29.69 -4.45
C PRO A 334 6.76 -30.58 -3.66
N GLY A 335 5.85 -29.95 -2.91
CA GLY A 335 4.79 -30.64 -2.15
C GLY A 335 5.10 -30.94 -0.67
N ILE A 336 6.27 -30.54 -0.15
CA ILE A 336 6.55 -30.66 1.30
C ILE A 336 6.00 -29.46 2.09
N THR A 337 5.50 -29.72 3.29
CA THR A 337 4.93 -28.70 4.19
C THR A 337 6.02 -27.79 4.78
N PHE A 338 5.64 -26.59 5.24
CA PHE A 338 6.56 -25.64 5.91
C PHE A 338 7.38 -26.27 7.05
N GLY A 339 6.75 -27.13 7.85
CA GLY A 339 7.43 -27.85 8.94
C GLY A 339 8.50 -28.82 8.43
N GLN A 340 8.29 -29.43 7.26
CA GLN A 340 9.26 -30.32 6.61
C GLN A 340 10.40 -29.52 5.96
N VAL A 341 10.12 -28.38 5.33
CA VAL A 341 11.15 -27.42 4.85
C VAL A 341 12.08 -27.01 6.01
N GLY A 342 11.51 -26.68 7.17
CA GLY A 342 12.29 -26.36 8.37
C GLY A 342 13.20 -27.49 8.85
N LYS A 343 12.75 -28.76 8.74
CA LYS A 343 13.59 -29.92 9.05
C LYS A 343 14.75 -30.05 8.06
N VAL A 344 14.49 -29.92 6.76
CA VAL A 344 15.53 -30.00 5.71
C VAL A 344 16.57 -28.90 5.89
N LEU A 345 16.14 -27.65 6.13
CA LEU A 345 17.04 -26.54 6.44
C LEU A 345 17.87 -26.80 7.69
N GLY A 346 17.28 -27.39 8.74
CA GLY A 346 18.01 -27.81 9.93
C GLY A 346 19.09 -28.85 9.65
N TYR A 347 18.83 -29.83 8.78
CA TYR A 347 19.83 -30.81 8.34
C TYR A 347 20.94 -30.16 7.51
N ARG A 348 20.59 -29.30 6.53
CA ARG A 348 21.59 -28.60 5.71
C ARG A 348 22.48 -27.69 6.55
N TRP A 349 21.91 -26.98 7.52
CA TRP A 349 22.68 -26.16 8.45
C TRP A 349 23.69 -26.99 9.26
N LYS A 350 23.26 -28.14 9.78
CA LYS A 350 24.15 -29.07 10.51
C LYS A 350 25.27 -29.63 9.63
N ALA A 351 25.02 -29.79 8.32
CA ALA A 351 26.00 -30.27 7.36
C ALA A 351 27.04 -29.21 6.93
N LEU A 352 26.78 -27.92 7.15
CA LEU A 352 27.75 -26.86 6.84
C LEU A 352 28.99 -26.93 7.74
N ASN A 353 30.16 -26.79 7.13
CA ASN A 353 31.43 -26.61 7.85
C ASN A 353 31.65 -25.16 8.29
N GLU A 354 32.66 -24.91 9.13
CA GLU A 354 32.96 -23.58 9.70
C GLU A 354 33.16 -22.50 8.62
N LYS A 355 33.85 -22.82 7.51
CA LYS A 355 34.07 -21.86 6.41
C LYS A 355 32.77 -21.48 5.71
N GLN A 356 31.83 -22.41 5.59
CA GLN A 356 30.51 -22.18 5.00
C GLN A 356 29.54 -21.46 5.97
N ARG A 357 29.73 -21.63 7.28
CA ARG A 357 28.96 -20.90 8.31
C ARG A 357 29.46 -19.48 8.55
N ALA A 358 30.76 -19.24 8.37
CA ALA A 358 31.42 -17.95 8.56
C ALA A 358 30.66 -16.73 7.96
N PRO A 359 30.15 -16.75 6.71
CA PRO A 359 29.39 -15.61 6.18
C PRO A 359 28.08 -15.34 6.95
N TYR A 360 27.38 -16.38 7.40
CA TYR A 360 26.15 -16.24 8.17
C TYR A 360 26.41 -15.82 9.61
N GLU A 361 27.51 -16.27 10.20
CA GLU A 361 27.98 -15.82 11.51
C GLU A 361 28.40 -14.35 11.48
N ALA A 362 29.05 -13.90 10.40
CA ALA A 362 29.35 -12.49 10.19
C ALA A 362 28.06 -11.64 10.04
N LYS A 363 27.08 -12.10 9.24
CA LYS A 363 25.76 -11.45 9.12
C LYS A 363 25.06 -11.35 10.48
N ALA A 364 25.07 -12.43 11.28
CA ALA A 364 24.49 -12.45 12.62
C ALA A 364 25.24 -11.55 13.61
N ALA A 365 26.58 -11.46 13.52
CA ALA A 365 27.37 -10.56 14.36
C ALA A 365 27.07 -9.09 14.04
N LEU A 366 26.89 -8.74 12.77
CA LEU A 366 26.47 -7.40 12.35
C LEU A 366 25.04 -7.07 12.81
N ASP A 367 24.11 -8.01 12.69
CA ASP A 367 22.72 -7.80 13.14
C ASP A 367 22.60 -7.72 14.68
N LYS A 368 23.42 -8.49 15.39
CA LYS A 368 23.59 -8.38 16.84
C LYS A 368 24.17 -7.03 17.26
N LYS A 369 25.08 -6.47 16.46
CA LYS A 369 25.60 -5.12 16.67
C LYS A 369 24.50 -4.08 16.43
N ARG A 370 23.75 -4.17 15.32
CA ARG A 370 22.55 -3.34 15.05
C ARG A 370 21.58 -3.39 16.23
N TYR A 371 21.17 -4.58 16.67
CA TYR A 371 20.24 -4.73 17.79
C TYR A 371 20.79 -4.16 19.10
N LYS A 372 22.09 -4.35 19.40
CA LYS A 372 22.73 -3.73 20.57
C LYS A 372 22.72 -2.20 20.49
N ASP A 373 23.04 -1.65 19.33
CA ASP A 373 23.10 -0.21 19.09
C ASP A 373 21.69 0.39 19.18
N GLU A 374 20.70 -0.21 18.52
CA GLU A 374 19.29 0.18 18.61
C GLU A 374 18.72 0.02 20.03
N LYS A 375 19.10 -1.05 20.76
CA LYS A 375 18.68 -1.28 22.15
C LYS A 375 19.35 -0.33 23.14
N ALA A 376 20.60 0.04 22.90
CA ALA A 376 21.27 1.07 23.68
C ALA A 376 20.60 2.44 23.45
N ILE A 377 20.28 2.77 22.20
CA ILE A 377 19.51 3.98 21.84
C ILE A 377 18.13 3.94 22.50
N TYR A 378 17.44 2.80 22.46
CA TYR A 378 16.15 2.60 23.12
C TYR A 378 16.25 2.79 24.65
N ASN A 379 17.20 2.15 25.31
CA ASN A 379 17.38 2.24 26.76
C ASN A 379 17.79 3.67 27.22
N VAL A 380 18.60 4.38 26.43
CA VAL A 380 18.96 5.78 26.70
C VAL A 380 17.76 6.70 26.50
N SER A 381 16.91 6.42 25.50
CA SER A 381 15.66 7.16 25.28
C SER A 381 14.60 6.90 26.35
N ALA A 382 14.63 5.74 26.99
CA ALA A 382 13.72 5.34 28.07
C ALA A 382 14.11 5.89 29.46
N ASN A 383 15.36 6.33 29.66
CA ASN A 383 15.90 6.68 30.99
C ASN A 383 16.26 8.16 31.19
N LYS A 384 15.67 9.09 30.42
CA LYS A 384 15.81 10.53 30.70
C LYS A 384 14.83 10.97 31.80
N PRO A 385 15.29 11.59 32.90
CA PRO A 385 14.41 12.14 33.91
C PRO A 385 13.67 13.36 33.35
N VAL A 386 12.35 13.40 33.54
CA VAL A 386 11.49 14.54 33.22
C VAL A 386 11.84 15.67 34.20
N SER A 387 12.44 16.76 33.73
CA SER A 387 12.72 17.93 34.57
C SER A 387 11.42 18.70 34.83
N VAL A 388 10.90 18.57 36.05
CA VAL A 388 9.76 19.35 36.55
C VAL A 388 10.21 20.79 36.80
N TYR A 389 9.77 21.74 35.97
CA TYR A 389 9.87 23.17 36.31
C TYR A 389 8.74 23.53 37.27
N LYS A 390 9.12 23.95 38.48
CA LYS A 390 8.24 24.50 39.51
C LYS A 390 7.63 25.81 39.02
N HIS A 391 6.31 25.86 38.88
CA HIS A 391 5.59 27.13 38.97
C HIS A 391 5.44 27.51 40.44
N THR A 392 6.10 28.61 40.81
CA THR A 392 5.88 29.34 42.04
C THR A 392 4.53 30.05 41.96
N ALA A 393 3.51 29.51 42.63
CA ALA A 393 2.30 30.24 42.97
C ALA A 393 2.37 30.67 44.45
N ARG A 394 2.05 31.94 44.64
CA ARG A 394 2.17 32.77 45.84
C ARG A 394 1.22 32.30 46.95
N SER A 395 1.69 32.35 48.19
CA SER A 395 0.91 32.16 49.43
C SER A 395 -0.40 32.93 49.46
N THR A 396 -1.46 32.30 49.98
CA THR A 396 -2.27 32.85 51.09
C THR A 396 -3.03 31.74 51.82
N ASN A 397 -2.70 31.61 53.11
CA ASN A 397 -3.37 30.94 54.23
C ASN A 397 -4.83 30.47 54.07
N LYS A 398 -5.11 29.25 54.57
CA LYS A 398 -5.63 29.03 55.95
C LYS A 398 -5.61 27.55 56.34
N ASN A 399 -4.92 27.25 57.45
CA ASN A 399 -5.12 26.06 58.28
C ASN A 399 -6.49 26.11 58.99
N ILE A 400 -7.02 24.92 59.33
CA ILE A 400 -7.73 24.48 60.55
C ILE A 400 -8.15 23.02 60.24
N ALA A 401 -7.41 21.99 60.68
CA ALA A 401 -7.39 21.34 62.00
C ALA A 401 -8.63 20.46 62.28
N GLN A 402 -8.34 19.18 62.53
CA GLN A 402 -9.22 18.15 63.10
C GLN A 402 -9.68 18.52 64.51
N ALA A 403 -10.91 18.14 64.87
CA ALA A 403 -11.32 17.80 66.22
C ALA A 403 -12.64 16.98 66.18
N ASP A 404 -12.62 15.78 66.78
CA ASP A 404 -13.81 15.14 67.37
C ASP A 404 -14.35 16.02 68.52
N PRO A 405 -15.63 15.91 68.90
CA PRO A 405 -15.92 15.10 70.09
C PRO A 405 -17.27 14.34 70.06
N GLU A 406 -17.22 13.19 70.73
CA GLU A 406 -18.13 12.65 71.77
C GLU A 406 -19.61 12.31 71.50
N GLU A 407 -19.96 11.20 72.14
CA GLU A 407 -21.22 10.51 72.32
C GLU A 407 -22.33 11.38 72.91
N GLU A 408 -23.58 11.15 72.52
CA GLU A 408 -24.66 10.97 73.49
C GLU A 408 -25.85 10.17 72.92
N GLU A 409 -26.45 9.46 73.84
CA GLU A 409 -27.40 8.36 73.81
C GLU A 409 -28.85 8.75 73.41
N SER A 410 -29.58 7.74 72.91
CA SER A 410 -30.94 7.34 73.34
C SER A 410 -32.22 7.76 72.59
N SER A 411 -33.11 6.76 72.56
CA SER A 411 -34.58 6.75 72.36
C SER A 411 -35.08 6.84 70.90
N GLU A 412 -35.57 5.77 70.27
CA GLU A 412 -36.78 4.94 70.51
C GLU A 412 -37.84 5.26 69.43
N THR A 413 -38.10 4.33 68.53
CA THR A 413 -39.38 3.60 68.38
C THR A 413 -39.34 2.60 67.22
#